data_AF-A0A9P8CGB2-F1
#
_entry.id   AF-A0A9P8CGB2-F1
#
_cell.length_a   1.000
_cell.length_b   1.000
_cell.length_c   1.000
_cell.angle_alpha   90.00
_cell.angle_beta   90.00
_cell.angle_gamma   90.00
#
_symmetry.space_group_name_H-M   'P 1'
#
loop_
_entity.id
_entity.type
_entity.pdbx_description
1 polymer ?
#
loop_
_entity_poly.entity_id
_entity_poly.type
_entity_poly.pdbx_seq_one_letter_code
_entity_poly.pdbx_strand_id
1 'polypeptide(L)'
;MLVPRFYFDKVTEPKVLGHGYLTIPSSRARLGDEANLDICPECTILAPSKPVASLPDLIAAQVVRSGPCGYNARISIDHNQPSVNWRNLPLATYPAGNFIEVQWCLDHSVDNGETLSYRICRDQDLVNKFLDVSYLPTDAEKRAAEDCFLAGTLNCTDVSGQICDYNDNCTSDQSCYKDDYIDNSALGACYTSISGGYTVTKKIKIPDYVYAYTLTTPVAIVLNDVVTTTVEQTTELVGSIAELGNCDKNAAPALSAAQYTSANHLWTLTYTIIASSGVNLGERSQSLLHCTH
;
A
#
# COMPACT_ATOMS: atom_id res chain seq x y z
N MET A 1 -0.99 -4.79 -5.84
CA MET A 1 -1.17 -3.46 -5.19
C MET A 1 -2.30 -2.75 -5.92
N LEU A 2 -3.36 -2.32 -5.23
CA LEU A 2 -4.38 -1.45 -5.83
C LEU A 2 -3.87 -0.01 -5.73
N VAL A 3 -3.80 0.67 -6.87
CA VAL A 3 -3.38 2.07 -6.91
C VAL A 3 -4.54 2.94 -7.37
N PRO A 4 -4.84 4.00 -6.61
CA PRO A 4 -5.86 4.96 -6.97
C PRO A 4 -5.22 6.10 -7.78
N ARG A 5 -5.85 6.56 -8.87
CA ARG A 5 -5.36 7.75 -9.59
C ARG A 5 -6.45 8.79 -9.87
N PHE A 6 -6.08 10.05 -9.61
CA PHE A 6 -6.75 11.26 -10.11
C PHE A 6 -6.17 11.64 -11.48
N TYR A 7 -7.03 11.82 -12.49
CA TYR A 7 -6.61 12.34 -13.78
C TYR A 7 -7.13 13.77 -14.00
N PHE A 8 -6.19 14.70 -14.17
CA PHE A 8 -6.46 16.06 -14.61
C PHE A 8 -6.60 16.08 -16.14
N ASP A 9 -7.83 16.09 -16.64
CA ASP A 9 -8.09 16.34 -18.07
C ASP A 9 -8.72 17.72 -18.27
N LYS A 10 -7.89 18.76 -18.21
CA LYS A 10 -8.18 20.06 -18.82
C LYS A 10 -6.89 20.68 -19.34
N VAL A 11 -6.73 20.66 -20.67
CA VAL A 11 -5.69 21.39 -21.43
C VAL A 11 -6.00 22.90 -21.51
N THR A 12 -7.08 23.38 -20.89
CA THR A 12 -7.45 24.79 -20.91
C THR A 12 -7.93 25.27 -19.54
N GLU A 13 -7.19 26.26 -19.03
CA GLU A 13 -7.44 27.15 -17.89
C GLU A 13 -6.86 26.77 -16.51
N PRO A 14 -6.17 27.72 -15.84
CA PRO A 14 -5.37 27.44 -14.65
C PRO A 14 -6.24 27.56 -13.39
N LYS A 15 -7.10 26.58 -13.09
CA LYS A 15 -7.91 26.71 -11.87
C LYS A 15 -8.53 25.46 -11.26
N VAL A 16 -7.87 24.30 -11.24
CA VAL A 16 -8.30 23.23 -10.32
C VAL A 16 -7.09 22.43 -9.83
N LEU A 17 -6.90 22.40 -8.51
CA LEU A 17 -6.08 21.41 -7.82
C LEU A 17 -7.06 20.42 -7.20
N GLY A 18 -7.23 19.25 -7.80
CA GLY A 18 -8.02 18.15 -7.26
C GLY A 18 -7.37 17.67 -5.99
N HIS A 19 -8.07 17.84 -4.87
CA HIS A 19 -7.64 17.45 -3.54
C HIS A 19 -8.47 16.23 -3.11
N GLY A 20 -7.83 15.09 -3.05
CA GLY A 20 -8.43 13.90 -2.47
C GLY A 20 -7.45 12.76 -2.37
N TYR A 21 -7.88 11.68 -1.75
CA TYR A 21 -7.06 10.47 -1.57
C TYR A 21 -7.96 9.25 -1.34
N LEU A 22 -7.44 8.07 -1.63
CA LEU A 22 -8.19 6.82 -1.48
C LEU A 22 -8.32 6.47 0.00
N THR A 23 -9.54 6.22 0.44
CA THR A 23 -9.87 5.81 1.82
C THR A 23 -10.19 4.34 1.93
N ILE A 24 -10.80 3.71 0.92
CA ILE A 24 -11.12 2.27 0.94
C ILE A 24 -10.63 1.59 -0.34
N PRO A 25 -9.79 0.53 -0.25
CA PRO A 25 -9.03 0.14 0.94
C PRO A 25 -8.09 1.27 1.39
N SER A 26 -7.64 1.24 2.65
CA SER A 26 -6.78 2.30 3.18
C SER A 26 -5.53 2.47 2.34
N SER A 27 -5.35 3.67 1.77
CA SER A 27 -4.17 3.99 0.95
C SER A 27 -2.96 4.35 1.80
N ARG A 28 -1.79 4.44 1.17
CA ARG A 28 -0.58 4.93 1.84
C ARG A 28 -0.71 6.38 2.32
N ALA A 29 -1.44 7.23 1.60
CA ALA A 29 -1.74 8.60 2.02
C ALA A 29 -2.64 8.59 3.28
N ARG A 30 -3.71 7.79 3.27
CA ARG A 30 -4.58 7.61 4.45
C ARG A 30 -3.79 7.11 5.67
N LEU A 31 -2.96 6.08 5.49
CA LEU A 31 -2.14 5.55 6.57
C LEU A 31 -1.08 6.55 7.06
N GLY A 32 -0.58 7.41 6.17
CA GLY A 32 0.30 8.53 6.54
C GLY A 32 -0.41 9.54 7.45
N ASP A 33 -1.65 9.88 7.13
CA ASP A 33 -2.50 10.76 7.95
C ASP A 33 -2.86 10.10 9.30
N GLU A 34 -3.33 8.86 9.31
CA GLU A 34 -3.65 8.12 10.54
C GLU A 34 -2.43 7.95 11.48
N ALA A 35 -1.21 8.01 10.93
CA ALA A 35 0.04 8.00 11.67
C ALA A 35 0.54 9.40 12.09
N ASN A 36 -0.23 10.47 11.85
CA ASN A 36 0.12 11.88 12.07
C ASN A 36 1.39 12.33 11.32
N LEU A 37 1.66 11.74 10.15
CA LEU A 37 2.78 12.11 9.30
C LEU A 37 2.35 12.92 8.08
N ASP A 38 1.11 12.74 7.64
CA ASP A 38 0.52 13.51 6.55
C ASP A 38 -0.55 14.46 7.07
N ILE A 39 -0.23 15.74 7.13
CA ILE A 39 -1.14 16.80 7.60
C ILE A 39 -2.14 17.29 6.54
N CYS A 40 -2.01 16.80 5.30
CA CYS A 40 -2.93 17.08 4.21
C CYS A 40 -2.91 15.89 3.23
N PRO A 41 -3.54 14.76 3.58
CA PRO A 41 -3.52 13.57 2.72
C PRO A 41 -4.09 13.84 1.32
N GLU A 42 -5.09 14.72 1.23
CA GLU A 42 -5.68 15.20 -0.02
C GLU A 42 -4.72 16.05 -0.88
N CYS A 43 -3.60 16.51 -0.32
CA CYS A 43 -2.56 17.25 -1.04
C CYS A 43 -1.53 16.35 -1.72
N THR A 44 -1.72 15.03 -1.70
CA THR A 44 -0.93 14.05 -2.46
C THR A 44 -1.30 14.12 -3.94
N ILE A 45 -0.99 15.25 -4.58
CA ILE A 45 -1.48 15.60 -5.91
C ILE A 45 -0.44 15.38 -7.02
N LEU A 46 -0.94 15.05 -8.20
CA LEU A 46 -0.21 15.08 -9.47
C LEU A 46 -0.39 16.45 -10.13
N ALA A 47 0.10 17.52 -9.52
CA ALA A 47 -0.07 18.86 -10.10
C ALA A 47 1.18 19.73 -9.95
N PRO A 48 1.49 20.58 -10.95
CA PRO A 48 2.58 21.52 -10.83
C PRO A 48 2.32 22.52 -9.70
N SER A 49 3.26 22.61 -8.77
CA SER A 49 3.16 23.49 -7.60
C SER A 49 3.23 25.00 -7.93
N LYS A 50 3.31 25.39 -9.22
CA LYS A 50 3.26 26.79 -9.68
C LYS A 50 2.70 26.89 -11.11
N PRO A 51 2.02 27.99 -11.48
CA PRO A 51 1.90 28.37 -12.88
C PRO A 51 3.28 28.76 -13.38
N VAL A 52 3.87 27.98 -14.29
CA VAL A 52 5.17 28.29 -14.89
C VAL A 52 5.02 28.30 -16.40
N ALA A 53 5.38 29.42 -17.04
CA ALA A 53 5.16 29.72 -18.46
C ALA A 53 5.96 28.86 -19.47
N SER A 54 6.49 27.71 -19.07
CA SER A 54 7.23 26.76 -19.90
C SER A 54 6.78 25.32 -19.57
N LEU A 55 5.60 24.95 -20.09
CA LEU A 55 4.75 23.87 -19.58
C LEU A 55 5.11 22.40 -19.91
N PRO A 56 5.78 21.99 -21.01
CA PRO A 56 5.83 20.55 -21.31
C PRO A 56 6.76 19.74 -20.38
N ASP A 57 7.97 20.26 -20.12
CA ASP A 57 9.03 19.46 -19.47
C ASP A 57 8.88 19.38 -17.94
N LEU A 58 8.36 20.42 -17.29
CA LEU A 58 8.13 20.43 -15.84
C LEU A 58 6.89 19.63 -15.44
N ILE A 59 5.84 19.63 -16.27
CA ILE A 59 4.66 18.79 -16.05
C ILE A 59 5.05 17.33 -16.24
N ALA A 60 5.80 16.98 -17.30
CA ALA A 60 6.34 15.64 -17.46
C ALA A 60 7.20 15.21 -16.25
N ALA A 61 8.10 16.07 -15.75
CA ALA A 61 8.97 15.76 -14.60
C ALA A 61 8.21 15.65 -13.26
N GLN A 62 7.21 16.48 -13.00
CA GLN A 62 6.42 16.42 -11.76
C GLN A 62 5.40 15.27 -11.77
N VAL A 63 4.84 14.94 -12.95
CA VAL A 63 4.03 13.72 -13.13
C VAL A 63 4.86 12.47 -12.82
N VAL A 64 6.14 12.50 -13.16
CA VAL A 64 7.06 11.38 -12.94
C VAL A 64 7.44 11.24 -11.47
N ARG A 65 7.70 12.34 -10.74
CA ARG A 65 8.08 12.27 -9.32
C ARG A 65 6.97 11.70 -8.44
N SER A 66 5.70 12.06 -8.68
CA SER A 66 4.58 11.52 -7.90
C SER A 66 4.41 10.02 -8.06
N GLY A 67 4.72 9.47 -9.23
CA GLY A 67 4.54 8.05 -9.52
C GLY A 67 3.10 7.57 -9.28
N PRO A 68 2.89 6.24 -9.28
CA PRO A 68 1.57 5.67 -9.05
C PRO A 68 1.05 5.92 -7.62
N CYS A 69 1.92 5.97 -6.61
CA CYS A 69 1.48 6.04 -5.21
C CYS A 69 1.34 7.45 -4.66
N GLY A 70 1.80 8.46 -5.42
CA GLY A 70 1.76 9.87 -5.02
C GLY A 70 3.00 10.34 -4.26
N TYR A 71 3.29 11.64 -4.41
CA TYR A 71 4.27 12.38 -3.63
C TYR A 71 3.58 13.57 -2.98
N ASN A 72 3.63 13.67 -1.65
CA ASN A 72 3.05 14.80 -0.94
C ASN A 72 4.13 15.87 -0.69
N ALA A 73 4.07 16.93 -1.50
CA ALA A 73 5.07 18.00 -1.47
C ALA A 73 5.03 18.86 -0.19
N ARG A 74 3.90 18.89 0.54
CA ARG A 74 3.77 19.71 1.76
C ARG A 74 4.64 19.19 2.90
N ILE A 75 4.80 17.88 2.96
CA ILE A 75 5.51 17.14 4.01
C ILE A 75 6.74 16.40 3.48
N SER A 76 7.00 16.49 2.17
CA SER A 76 8.08 15.79 1.49
C SER A 76 8.07 14.27 1.68
N ILE A 77 6.88 13.66 1.69
CA ILE A 77 6.70 12.21 1.77
C ILE A 77 6.49 11.64 0.37
N ASP A 78 7.28 10.62 0.03
CA ASP A 78 7.13 9.84 -1.19
C ASP A 78 6.44 8.52 -0.87
N HIS A 79 5.15 8.40 -1.20
CA HIS A 79 4.38 7.19 -0.92
C HIS A 79 4.73 6.04 -1.86
N ASN A 80 5.60 6.22 -2.85
CA ASN A 80 6.07 5.12 -3.70
C ASN A 80 7.02 4.18 -2.95
N GLN A 81 7.69 4.67 -1.91
CA GLN A 81 8.48 3.86 -0.99
C GLN A 81 7.66 3.49 0.26
N PRO A 82 7.61 2.22 0.65
CA PRO A 82 6.99 1.84 1.92
C PRO A 82 7.74 2.42 3.13
N SER A 83 7.03 2.68 4.22
CA SER A 83 7.61 3.05 5.51
C SER A 83 6.98 2.23 6.63
N VAL A 84 7.52 2.29 7.85
CA VAL A 84 6.93 1.60 9.03
C VAL A 84 5.44 1.92 9.26
N ASN A 85 4.93 3.05 8.75
CA ASN A 85 3.56 3.51 9.01
C ASN A 85 2.56 3.16 7.90
N TRP A 86 3.04 2.80 6.71
CA TRP A 86 2.18 2.37 5.59
C TRP A 86 2.76 1.11 4.91
N ARG A 87 3.35 0.25 5.75
CA ARG A 87 4.30 -0.83 5.38
C ARG A 87 3.66 -2.08 4.76
N ASN A 88 4.59 -2.91 4.31
CA ASN A 88 4.63 -4.09 3.45
C ASN A 88 3.74 -5.29 3.82
N LEU A 89 2.52 -5.12 4.30
CA LEU A 89 1.58 -6.24 4.34
C LEU A 89 0.33 -5.87 3.54
N PRO A 90 -0.29 -6.84 2.84
CA PRO A 90 -1.61 -6.61 2.27
C PRO A 90 -2.56 -6.20 3.40
N LEU A 91 -3.12 -4.99 3.31
CA LEU A 91 -4.15 -4.50 4.25
C LEU A 91 -5.46 -5.26 4.09
N ALA A 92 -5.64 -5.85 2.91
CA ALA A 92 -6.75 -6.73 2.58
C ALA A 92 -6.30 -7.76 1.54
N THR A 93 -6.94 -8.92 1.56
CA THR A 93 -6.80 -9.96 0.54
C THR A 93 -8.15 -10.18 -0.12
N TYR A 94 -8.15 -10.22 -1.44
CA TYR A 94 -9.37 -10.39 -2.23
C TYR A 94 -9.22 -11.59 -3.16
N PRO A 95 -10.22 -12.49 -3.22
CA PRO A 95 -10.27 -13.52 -4.24
C PRO A 95 -10.28 -12.90 -5.65
N ALA A 96 -9.63 -13.60 -6.58
CA ALA A 96 -9.66 -13.21 -7.98
C ALA A 96 -11.10 -13.23 -8.52
N GLY A 97 -11.47 -12.23 -9.33
CA GLY A 97 -12.80 -12.12 -9.92
C GLY A 97 -13.87 -11.49 -9.01
N ASN A 98 -13.60 -11.29 -7.71
CA ASN A 98 -14.56 -10.71 -6.78
C ASN A 98 -14.81 -9.23 -7.03
N PHE A 99 -16.00 -8.77 -6.65
CA PHE A 99 -16.32 -7.34 -6.57
C PHE A 99 -15.96 -6.80 -5.19
N ILE A 100 -15.29 -5.67 -5.15
CA ILE A 100 -14.95 -4.98 -3.90
C ILE A 100 -15.44 -3.54 -3.95
N GLU A 101 -15.78 -3.02 -2.77
CA GLU A 101 -16.02 -1.59 -2.60
C GLU A 101 -14.69 -0.84 -2.55
N VAL A 102 -14.67 0.31 -3.20
CA VAL A 102 -13.58 1.25 -3.19
C VAL A 102 -14.12 2.66 -2.98
N GLN A 103 -13.37 3.47 -2.26
CA GLN A 103 -13.80 4.80 -1.87
C GLN A 103 -12.65 5.80 -1.93
N TRP A 104 -12.90 6.94 -2.58
CA TRP A 104 -12.10 8.15 -2.43
C TRP A 104 -12.75 9.10 -1.43
N CYS A 105 -11.93 9.94 -0.83
CA CYS A 105 -12.36 11.14 -0.13
C CYS A 105 -11.94 12.37 -0.93
N LEU A 106 -12.92 13.17 -1.36
CA LEU A 106 -12.68 14.43 -2.10
C LEU A 106 -12.93 15.61 -1.17
N ASP A 107 -11.99 16.55 -1.11
CA ASP A 107 -12.17 17.77 -0.33
C ASP A 107 -13.26 18.65 -0.95
N HIS A 108 -14.03 19.35 -0.12
CA HIS A 108 -15.08 20.25 -0.60
C HIS A 108 -14.56 21.40 -1.48
N SER A 109 -13.28 21.75 -1.41
CA SER A 109 -12.66 22.76 -2.29
C SER A 109 -12.39 22.28 -3.71
N VAL A 110 -12.66 21.01 -4.04
CA VAL A 110 -12.47 20.44 -5.38
C VAL A 110 -13.54 20.95 -6.35
N ASP A 111 -13.11 21.35 -7.54
CA ASP A 111 -13.99 21.61 -8.67
C ASP A 111 -14.36 20.28 -9.35
N ASN A 112 -15.66 20.02 -9.51
CA ASN A 112 -16.28 18.72 -9.75
C ASN A 112 -16.07 18.12 -11.17
N GLY A 113 -14.87 18.25 -11.75
CA GLY A 113 -14.59 17.94 -13.16
C GLY A 113 -13.61 16.78 -13.43
N GLU A 114 -13.26 15.96 -12.44
CA GLU A 114 -12.18 14.97 -12.55
C GLU A 114 -12.69 13.54 -12.77
N THR A 115 -11.89 12.69 -13.44
CA THR A 115 -12.17 11.25 -13.56
C THR A 115 -11.31 10.51 -12.56
N LEU A 116 -11.94 9.67 -11.74
CA LEU A 116 -11.32 8.77 -10.80
C LEU A 116 -11.19 7.39 -11.43
N SER A 117 -10.03 6.77 -11.28
CA SER A 117 -9.85 5.40 -11.75
C SER A 117 -9.06 4.58 -10.76
N TYR A 118 -9.32 3.28 -10.78
CA TYR A 118 -8.64 2.29 -9.98
C TYR A 118 -7.87 1.35 -10.89
N ARG A 119 -6.63 1.03 -10.50
CA ARG A 119 -5.68 0.36 -11.37
C ARG A 119 -4.92 -0.73 -10.64
N ILE A 120 -4.69 -1.84 -11.33
CA ILE A 120 -3.81 -2.92 -10.88
C ILE A 120 -2.83 -3.26 -11.99
N CYS A 121 -1.57 -2.84 -11.83
CA CYS A 121 -0.45 -3.32 -12.65
C CYS A 121 -0.37 -4.85 -12.55
N ARG A 122 0.05 -5.57 -13.59
CA ARG A 122 0.20 -7.04 -13.59
C ARG A 122 1.66 -7.49 -13.78
N ASP A 123 2.60 -6.55 -13.71
CA ASP A 123 4.03 -6.81 -13.68
C ASP A 123 4.50 -6.85 -12.22
N GLN A 124 4.72 -8.06 -11.71
CA GLN A 124 5.10 -8.27 -10.31
C GLN A 124 6.49 -7.73 -9.99
N ASP A 125 7.45 -7.88 -10.90
CA ASP A 125 8.83 -7.42 -10.68
C ASP A 125 8.89 -5.90 -10.59
N LEU A 126 8.09 -5.23 -11.43
CA LEU A 126 7.94 -3.78 -11.37
C LEU A 126 7.25 -3.34 -10.07
N VAL A 127 6.17 -4.01 -9.66
CA VAL A 127 5.47 -3.69 -8.40
C VAL A 127 6.34 -3.97 -7.17
N ASN A 128 7.18 -5.00 -7.18
CA ASN A 128 8.08 -5.35 -6.07
C ASN A 128 9.01 -4.19 -5.70
N LYS A 129 9.41 -3.36 -6.66
CA LYS A 129 10.22 -2.16 -6.41
C LYS A 129 9.50 -1.13 -5.53
N PHE A 130 8.17 -1.10 -5.56
CA PHE A 130 7.32 -0.23 -4.73
C PHE A 130 6.95 -0.88 -3.40
N LEU A 131 7.41 -2.11 -3.13
CA LEU A 131 7.17 -2.88 -1.91
C LEU A 131 8.45 -3.08 -1.08
N ASP A 132 9.60 -2.68 -1.60
CA ASP A 132 10.87 -2.73 -0.89
C ASP A 132 11.08 -1.45 -0.05
N VAL A 133 11.17 -1.60 1.27
CA VAL A 133 11.39 -0.47 2.19
C VAL A 133 12.79 0.14 2.06
N SER A 134 13.75 -0.62 1.54
CA SER A 134 15.14 -0.20 1.36
C SER A 134 15.41 0.45 0.01
N TYR A 135 14.40 0.49 -0.87
CA TYR A 135 14.53 1.01 -2.22
C TYR A 135 13.49 2.11 -2.50
N LEU A 136 13.97 3.26 -3.01
CA LEU A 136 13.09 4.31 -3.53
C LEU A 136 13.05 4.17 -5.06
N PRO A 137 11.89 3.85 -5.67
CA PRO A 137 11.77 3.77 -7.12
C PRO A 137 12.24 5.03 -7.82
N THR A 138 13.04 4.85 -8.86
CA THR A 138 13.49 5.95 -9.72
C THR A 138 12.32 6.54 -10.52
N ASP A 139 12.51 7.74 -11.02
CA ASP A 139 11.58 8.41 -11.93
C ASP A 139 11.22 7.54 -13.16
N ALA A 140 12.19 6.84 -13.75
CA ALA A 140 11.94 5.93 -14.87
C ALA A 140 11.07 4.73 -14.46
N GLU A 141 11.27 4.18 -13.27
CA GLU A 141 10.48 3.05 -12.76
C GLU A 141 9.08 3.48 -12.33
N LYS A 142 8.93 4.68 -11.76
CA LYS A 142 7.63 5.32 -11.51
C LYS A 142 6.84 5.49 -12.80
N ARG A 143 7.50 5.94 -13.88
CA ARG A 143 6.87 6.04 -15.20
C ARG A 143 6.45 4.67 -15.75
N ALA A 144 7.35 3.70 -15.71
CA ALA A 144 7.05 2.34 -16.19
C ALA A 144 5.89 1.72 -15.38
N ALA A 145 5.87 1.93 -14.06
CA ALA A 145 4.81 1.44 -13.20
C ALA A 145 3.49 2.10 -13.55
N GLU A 146 3.48 3.41 -13.80
CA GLU A 146 2.28 4.13 -14.23
C GLU A 146 1.72 3.58 -15.55
N ASP A 147 2.59 3.26 -16.51
CA ASP A 147 2.17 2.64 -17.78
C ASP A 147 1.54 1.27 -17.55
N CYS A 148 2.12 0.48 -16.65
CA CYS A 148 1.57 -0.81 -16.24
C CYS A 148 0.21 -0.67 -15.52
N PHE A 149 0.06 0.32 -14.64
CA PHE A 149 -1.21 0.60 -13.97
C PHE A 149 -2.27 1.08 -14.95
N LEU A 150 -1.92 1.94 -15.90
CA LEU A 150 -2.84 2.39 -16.94
C LEU A 150 -3.35 1.21 -17.80
N ALA A 151 -2.45 0.30 -18.20
CA ALA A 151 -2.83 -0.94 -18.89
C ALA A 151 -3.70 -1.87 -18.02
N GLY A 152 -3.62 -1.73 -16.70
CA GLY A 152 -4.37 -2.48 -15.70
C GLY A 152 -5.58 -1.74 -15.11
N THR A 153 -6.16 -0.79 -15.86
CA THR A 153 -7.35 -0.05 -15.43
C THR A 153 -8.54 -1.00 -15.19
N LEU A 154 -9.24 -0.80 -14.09
CA LEU A 154 -10.43 -1.55 -13.70
C LEU A 154 -11.66 -0.74 -14.12
N ASN A 155 -12.43 -1.25 -15.09
CA ASN A 155 -13.53 -0.49 -15.67
C ASN A 155 -14.75 -0.54 -14.76
N CYS A 156 -15.46 0.58 -14.63
CA CYS A 156 -16.74 0.63 -13.93
C CYS A 156 -17.74 -0.40 -14.52
N THR A 157 -17.72 -0.58 -15.84
CA THR A 157 -18.59 -1.49 -16.60
C THR A 157 -18.34 -2.97 -16.33
N ASP A 158 -17.23 -3.33 -15.67
CA ASP A 158 -16.95 -4.73 -15.31
C ASP A 158 -17.80 -5.19 -14.12
N VAL A 159 -18.50 -4.28 -13.44
CA VAL A 159 -19.43 -4.58 -12.35
C VAL A 159 -20.88 -4.60 -12.85
N SER A 160 -21.45 -5.80 -12.94
CA SER A 160 -22.84 -5.98 -13.39
C SER A 160 -23.82 -5.21 -12.49
N GLY A 161 -24.65 -4.37 -13.12
CA GLY A 161 -25.69 -3.58 -12.44
C GLY A 161 -25.18 -2.30 -11.75
N GLN A 162 -23.88 -2.00 -11.85
CA GLN A 162 -23.36 -0.70 -11.46
C GLN A 162 -23.70 0.35 -12.53
N ILE A 163 -24.13 1.52 -12.08
CA ILE A 163 -24.36 2.67 -12.94
C ILE A 163 -23.02 3.36 -13.18
N CYS A 164 -22.64 3.45 -14.46
CA CYS A 164 -21.43 4.10 -14.95
C CYS A 164 -21.82 5.26 -15.87
N ASP A 165 -22.78 6.06 -15.40
CA ASP A 165 -23.38 7.14 -16.18
C ASP A 165 -22.52 8.39 -16.11
N TYR A 166 -22.40 9.05 -17.26
CA TYR A 166 -21.76 10.33 -17.40
C TYR A 166 -22.64 11.44 -16.82
N ASN A 167 -22.04 12.51 -16.28
CA ASN A 167 -22.79 13.66 -15.76
C ASN A 167 -23.80 14.21 -16.79
N ASP A 168 -25.10 14.09 -16.49
CA ASP A 168 -26.22 14.52 -17.35
C ASP A 168 -26.24 16.03 -17.67
N ASN A 169 -25.52 16.84 -16.90
CA ASN A 169 -25.37 18.28 -17.16
C ASN A 169 -24.23 18.59 -18.13
N CYS A 170 -23.58 17.57 -18.67
CA CYS A 170 -22.43 17.70 -19.55
C CYS A 170 -22.69 17.02 -20.89
N THR A 171 -22.20 17.63 -21.97
CA THR A 171 -22.21 17.02 -23.31
C THR A 171 -20.92 16.26 -23.56
N SER A 172 -20.91 15.28 -24.49
CA SER A 172 -19.77 14.36 -24.71
C SER A 172 -18.44 15.01 -25.10
N ASP A 173 -18.47 16.26 -25.51
CA ASP A 173 -17.33 17.12 -25.82
C ASP A 173 -16.84 17.97 -24.64
N GLN A 174 -17.55 17.97 -23.51
CA GLN A 174 -17.20 18.69 -22.30
C GLN A 174 -16.41 17.81 -21.34
N SER A 175 -15.39 18.41 -20.71
CA SER A 175 -14.53 17.74 -19.74
C SER A 175 -15.24 17.22 -18.48
N CYS A 176 -16.51 17.60 -18.26
CA CYS A 176 -17.32 17.15 -17.13
C CYS A 176 -18.23 15.96 -17.45
N TYR A 177 -18.24 15.48 -18.71
CA TYR A 177 -18.91 14.26 -19.15
C TYR A 177 -18.12 13.03 -18.70
N LYS A 178 -18.25 12.65 -17.42
CA LYS A 178 -17.48 11.60 -16.74
C LYS A 178 -18.35 10.77 -15.78
N ASP A 179 -17.96 9.52 -15.50
CA ASP A 179 -18.71 8.48 -14.78
C ASP A 179 -18.60 8.49 -13.23
N ASP A 180 -17.91 9.51 -12.69
CA ASP A 180 -17.47 9.58 -11.30
C ASP A 180 -18.25 10.61 -10.46
N TYR A 181 -19.56 10.42 -10.36
CA TYR A 181 -20.41 11.26 -9.51
C TYR A 181 -20.01 11.14 -8.03
N ILE A 182 -19.91 12.28 -7.34
CA ILE A 182 -19.74 12.34 -5.87
C ILE A 182 -20.97 11.68 -5.23
N ASP A 183 -20.79 10.80 -4.25
CA ASP A 183 -21.96 10.22 -3.56
C ASP A 183 -22.85 11.37 -3.04
N ASN A 184 -24.16 11.19 -2.89
CA ASN A 184 -25.01 12.13 -2.14
C ASN A 184 -24.67 12.11 -0.63
N SER A 185 -23.38 12.14 -0.30
CA SER A 185 -22.80 12.10 1.03
C SER A 185 -22.85 13.49 1.67
N ALA A 186 -22.97 13.51 2.99
CA ALA A 186 -22.91 14.76 3.74
C ALA A 186 -21.47 15.30 3.76
N LEU A 187 -21.32 16.62 3.85
CA LEU A 187 -20.01 17.23 4.08
C LEU A 187 -19.40 16.69 5.39
N GLY A 188 -18.14 16.28 5.34
CA GLY A 188 -17.45 15.66 6.48
C GLY A 188 -17.70 14.16 6.60
N ALA A 189 -18.26 13.51 5.57
CA ALA A 189 -18.41 12.06 5.52
C ALA A 189 -17.07 11.31 5.52
N CYS A 190 -15.99 11.98 5.10
CA CYS A 190 -14.62 11.50 5.22
C CYS A 190 -13.67 12.66 5.52
N TYR A 191 -12.48 12.34 6.03
CA TYR A 191 -11.52 13.34 6.48
C TYR A 191 -10.77 13.96 5.30
N THR A 192 -10.78 15.29 5.24
CA THR A 192 -9.79 16.12 4.53
C THR A 192 -9.41 17.28 5.45
N SER A 193 -8.17 17.76 5.33
CA SER A 193 -7.65 18.81 6.21
C SER A 193 -8.15 20.22 5.86
N ILE A 194 -8.49 20.46 4.58
CA ILE A 194 -8.77 21.80 4.06
C ILE A 194 -10.20 22.26 4.36
N SER A 195 -11.23 21.51 3.93
CA SER A 195 -12.62 21.97 4.02
C SER A 195 -13.66 20.90 4.34
N GLY A 196 -13.22 19.70 4.74
CA GLY A 196 -14.08 18.56 4.98
C GLY A 196 -14.42 17.81 3.68
N GLY A 197 -14.49 16.48 3.77
CA GLY A 197 -14.54 15.62 2.61
C GLY A 197 -15.92 15.03 2.30
N TYR A 198 -16.13 14.72 1.03
CA TYR A 198 -17.21 13.87 0.53
C TYR A 198 -16.67 12.51 0.12
N THR A 199 -17.44 11.46 0.37
CA THR A 199 -17.10 10.13 -0.13
C THR A 199 -17.48 10.01 -1.60
N VAL A 200 -16.67 9.28 -2.34
CA VAL A 200 -17.00 8.79 -3.68
C VAL A 200 -16.79 7.29 -3.70
N THR A 201 -17.89 6.55 -3.67
CA THR A 201 -17.89 5.11 -3.43
C THR A 201 -18.35 4.37 -4.67
N LYS A 202 -17.54 3.41 -5.12
CA LYS A 202 -17.85 2.56 -6.27
C LYS A 202 -17.50 1.12 -5.95
N LYS A 203 -17.96 0.19 -6.80
CA LYS A 203 -17.45 -1.17 -6.84
C LYS A 203 -16.52 -1.34 -8.03
N ILE A 204 -15.51 -2.18 -7.85
CA ILE A 204 -14.62 -2.63 -8.92
C ILE A 204 -14.55 -4.16 -8.92
N LYS A 205 -14.28 -4.75 -10.09
CA LYS A 205 -13.98 -6.17 -10.22
C LYS A 205 -12.47 -6.39 -10.07
N ILE A 206 -12.07 -7.24 -9.13
CA ILE A 206 -10.70 -7.71 -9.00
C ILE A 206 -10.39 -8.61 -10.21
N PRO A 207 -9.28 -8.38 -10.93
CA PRO A 207 -8.94 -9.20 -12.09
C PRO A 207 -8.76 -10.66 -11.70
N ASP A 208 -8.93 -11.56 -12.68
CA ASP A 208 -8.63 -12.99 -12.55
C ASP A 208 -7.11 -13.23 -12.55
N TYR A 209 -6.40 -12.57 -11.64
CA TYR A 209 -4.94 -12.56 -11.51
C TYR A 209 -4.56 -12.64 -10.03
N VAL A 210 -3.75 -13.63 -9.68
CA VAL A 210 -3.28 -13.84 -8.31
C VAL A 210 -1.93 -13.17 -8.13
N TYR A 211 -1.90 -12.18 -7.24
CA TYR A 211 -0.66 -11.54 -6.78
C TYR A 211 0.02 -12.46 -5.75
N ALA A 212 1.23 -12.93 -6.06
CA ALA A 212 2.09 -13.54 -5.05
C ALA A 212 2.79 -12.41 -4.28
N TYR A 213 2.23 -12.02 -3.13
CA TYR A 213 2.90 -11.09 -2.23
C TYR A 213 4.06 -11.81 -1.53
N THR A 214 5.22 -11.81 -2.16
CA THR A 214 6.46 -12.29 -1.54
C THR A 214 7.11 -11.11 -0.83
N LEU A 215 6.98 -11.05 0.50
CA LEU A 215 7.82 -10.17 1.28
C LEU A 215 9.27 -10.54 0.99
N THR A 216 10.08 -9.59 0.55
CA THR A 216 11.53 -9.77 0.36
C THR A 216 12.32 -9.09 1.47
N THR A 217 11.68 -8.32 2.36
CA THR A 217 12.37 -7.64 3.44
C THR A 217 12.78 -8.64 4.51
N PRO A 218 14.10 -8.85 4.72
CA PRO A 218 14.59 -9.70 5.79
C PRO A 218 14.33 -9.00 7.13
N VAL A 219 13.64 -9.67 8.03
CA VAL A 219 13.42 -9.24 9.42
C VAL A 219 14.40 -10.00 10.29
N ALA A 220 15.32 -9.29 10.93
CA ALA A 220 16.15 -9.85 11.98
C ALA A 220 15.31 -10.02 13.25
N ILE A 221 15.12 -11.27 13.66
CA ILE A 221 14.56 -11.66 14.95
C ILE A 221 15.73 -11.90 15.89
N VAL A 222 15.71 -11.25 17.05
CA VAL A 222 16.63 -11.51 18.15
C VAL A 222 15.84 -12.20 19.26
N LEU A 223 16.24 -13.42 19.58
CA LEU A 223 15.69 -14.20 20.68
C LEU A 223 16.68 -14.22 21.83
N ASN A 224 16.17 -13.97 23.02
CA ASN A 224 16.88 -14.01 24.29
C ASN A 224 16.04 -14.88 25.23
N ASP A 225 16.40 -16.16 25.33
CA ASP A 225 15.68 -17.12 26.16
C ASP A 225 16.48 -17.45 27.42
N VAL A 226 15.82 -17.47 28.56
CA VAL A 226 16.43 -17.75 29.86
C VAL A 226 15.94 -19.12 30.34
N VAL A 227 16.72 -20.15 30.03
CA VAL A 227 16.36 -21.55 30.33
C VAL A 227 17.55 -22.29 30.93
N THR A 228 17.33 -22.95 32.06
CA THR A 228 18.35 -23.82 32.69
C THR A 228 18.44 -25.14 31.93
N THR A 229 19.63 -25.49 31.49
CA THR A 229 19.91 -26.77 30.83
C THR A 229 20.94 -27.57 31.62
N THR A 230 20.92 -28.90 31.49
CA THR A 230 22.01 -29.76 31.96
C THR A 230 23.15 -29.81 30.95
N VAL A 231 24.31 -30.27 31.39
CA VAL A 231 25.45 -30.52 30.48
C VAL A 231 24.98 -31.41 29.32
N GLU A 232 25.41 -31.08 28.10
CA GLU A 232 25.04 -31.71 26.81
C GLU A 232 23.63 -31.43 26.27
N GLN A 233 22.81 -30.63 26.94
CA GLN A 233 21.53 -30.18 26.37
C GLN A 233 21.68 -28.94 25.49
N THR A 234 20.90 -28.91 24.40
CA THR A 234 20.75 -27.77 23.47
C THR A 234 19.36 -27.16 23.56
N THR A 235 19.25 -25.88 23.20
CA THR A 235 17.99 -25.16 22.99
C THR A 235 17.86 -24.81 21.52
N GLU A 236 16.67 -24.97 20.93
CA GLU A 236 16.40 -24.79 19.48
C GLU A 236 15.13 -23.96 19.27
N LEU A 237 15.08 -23.18 18.18
CA LEU A 237 13.88 -22.45 17.77
C LEU A 237 13.17 -23.21 16.66
N VAL A 238 11.96 -23.69 16.92
CA VAL A 238 11.14 -24.42 15.96
C VAL A 238 10.00 -23.54 15.45
N GLY A 239 9.71 -23.59 14.15
CA GLY A 239 8.63 -22.83 13.53
C GLY A 239 8.08 -23.49 12.27
N SER A 240 6.95 -22.97 11.79
CA SER A 240 6.19 -23.54 10.66
C SER A 240 6.82 -23.33 9.27
N ILE A 241 7.97 -22.67 9.19
CA ILE A 241 8.66 -22.36 7.93
C ILE A 241 9.94 -23.20 7.79
N ALA A 242 10.43 -23.37 6.56
CA ALA A 242 11.57 -24.23 6.26
C ALA A 242 12.84 -23.79 6.99
N GLU A 243 13.03 -22.49 7.09
CA GLU A 243 14.09 -21.80 7.83
C GLU A 243 14.13 -22.16 9.32
N LEU A 244 12.96 -22.53 9.88
CA LEU A 244 12.77 -22.92 11.28
C LEU A 244 12.41 -24.40 11.44
N GLY A 245 12.69 -25.21 10.40
CA GLY A 245 12.55 -26.66 10.43
C GLY A 245 11.18 -27.21 10.05
N ASN A 246 10.21 -26.42 9.58
CA ASN A 246 8.84 -26.87 9.25
C ASN A 246 8.19 -27.69 10.39
N CYS A 247 8.35 -27.25 11.63
CA CYS A 247 7.96 -27.97 12.84
C CYS A 247 8.72 -29.29 13.13
N ASP A 248 9.74 -29.65 12.35
CA ASP A 248 10.69 -30.72 12.68
C ASP A 248 11.84 -30.18 13.53
N LYS A 249 11.91 -30.68 14.77
CA LYS A 249 12.96 -30.34 15.73
C LYS A 249 14.36 -30.62 15.17
N ASN A 250 14.54 -31.71 14.43
CA ASN A 250 15.86 -32.11 13.94
C ASN A 250 16.39 -31.19 12.82
N ALA A 251 15.51 -30.36 12.25
CA ALA A 251 15.83 -29.37 11.23
C ALA A 251 15.86 -27.93 11.77
N ALA A 252 15.63 -27.74 13.07
CA ALA A 252 15.53 -26.42 13.69
C ALA A 252 16.90 -25.82 14.03
N PRO A 253 17.08 -24.49 13.91
CA PRO A 253 18.30 -23.82 14.33
C PRO A 253 18.50 -23.84 15.85
N ALA A 254 19.71 -24.18 16.28
CA ALA A 254 20.11 -24.13 17.69
C ALA A 254 20.42 -22.69 18.16
N LEU A 255 20.07 -22.39 19.41
CA LEU A 255 20.45 -21.14 20.08
C LEU A 255 21.91 -21.23 20.56
N SER A 256 22.56 -20.07 20.63
CA SER A 256 23.93 -19.91 21.12
C SER A 256 23.99 -19.86 22.64
N ALA A 257 24.85 -20.72 23.22
CA ALA A 257 25.21 -20.72 24.64
C ALA A 257 26.28 -19.68 25.00
N ALA A 258 26.66 -18.77 24.09
CA ALA A 258 27.80 -17.86 24.30
C ALA A 258 27.65 -16.95 25.53
N GLN A 259 26.41 -16.68 25.95
CA GLN A 259 26.10 -15.89 27.16
C GLN A 259 25.64 -16.76 28.34
N TYR A 260 25.61 -18.08 28.16
CA TYR A 260 25.15 -19.04 29.16
C TYR A 260 26.25 -19.32 30.19
N THR A 261 25.94 -19.12 31.46
CA THR A 261 26.77 -19.47 32.61
C THR A 261 25.88 -19.94 33.74
N SER A 262 26.43 -20.59 34.77
CA SER A 262 25.66 -21.01 35.96
C SER A 262 25.00 -19.87 36.73
N ALA A 263 25.38 -18.62 36.48
CA ALA A 263 24.76 -17.42 37.07
C ALA A 263 23.88 -16.65 36.08
N ASN A 264 23.94 -16.97 34.79
CA ASN A 264 23.21 -16.31 33.71
C ASN A 264 22.80 -17.33 32.65
N HIS A 265 21.59 -17.88 32.75
CA HIS A 265 21.10 -18.96 31.89
C HIS A 265 20.62 -18.47 30.51
N LEU A 266 21.30 -17.48 29.92
CA LEU A 266 20.86 -16.81 28.71
C LEU A 266 21.35 -17.51 27.44
N TRP A 267 20.38 -17.92 26.61
CA TRP A 267 20.55 -18.42 25.26
C TRP A 267 20.14 -17.36 24.25
N THR A 268 20.90 -17.21 23.17
CA THR A 268 20.63 -16.16 22.17
C THR A 268 20.61 -16.69 20.75
N LEU A 269 19.74 -16.15 19.91
CA LEU A 269 19.74 -16.39 18.47
C LEU A 269 19.39 -15.10 17.74
N THR A 270 20.23 -14.71 16.79
CA THR A 270 19.87 -13.72 15.78
C THR A 270 19.58 -14.47 14.50
N TYR A 271 18.34 -14.45 14.06
CA TYR A 271 17.90 -15.13 12.86
C TYR A 271 17.24 -14.14 11.91
N THR A 272 17.54 -14.21 10.62
CA THR A 272 16.91 -13.34 9.63
C THR A 272 15.86 -14.14 8.89
N ILE A 273 14.58 -13.82 9.12
CA ILE A 273 13.48 -14.41 8.34
C ILE A 273 13.12 -13.50 7.19
N ILE A 274 12.83 -14.08 6.04
CA ILE A 274 12.06 -13.40 5.00
C ILE A 274 10.61 -13.59 5.41
N ALA A 275 9.95 -12.51 5.84
CA ALA A 275 8.63 -12.63 6.48
C ALA A 275 7.54 -12.97 5.46
N SER A 276 7.46 -14.19 4.93
CA SER A 276 6.25 -14.61 4.19
C SER A 276 5.06 -14.66 5.14
N SER A 277 3.88 -14.32 4.65
CA SER A 277 2.61 -14.33 5.40
C SER A 277 2.48 -15.55 6.32
N GLY A 278 2.49 -15.32 7.65
CA GLY A 278 2.18 -16.32 8.67
C GLY A 278 3.35 -17.16 9.17
N VAL A 279 4.25 -16.57 9.95
CA VAL A 279 5.23 -17.34 10.75
C VAL A 279 4.64 -17.57 12.15
N ASN A 280 4.30 -18.82 12.48
CA ASN A 280 4.01 -19.21 13.87
C ASN A 280 5.32 -19.55 14.57
N LEU A 281 5.70 -18.73 15.54
CA LEU A 281 6.86 -18.97 16.41
C LEU A 281 6.41 -19.67 17.69
N GLY A 282 7.13 -20.72 18.09
CA GLY A 282 6.93 -21.37 19.38
C GLY A 282 8.22 -21.35 20.21
N GLU A 283 8.16 -20.79 21.42
CA GLU A 283 9.19 -21.02 22.46
C GLU A 283 8.76 -22.18 23.35
N ARG A 284 9.66 -23.15 23.62
CA ARG A 284 9.42 -24.20 24.63
C ARG A 284 10.65 -24.58 25.44
N SER A 285 10.77 -23.93 26.60
CA SER A 285 11.17 -24.61 27.83
C SER A 285 9.96 -25.36 28.42
N GLN A 286 9.64 -26.57 27.90
CA GLN A 286 8.67 -27.57 28.44
C GLN A 286 7.15 -27.16 28.49
N SER A 287 6.23 -28.08 28.11
CA SER A 287 4.73 -28.02 28.22
C SER A 287 3.81 -27.49 27.06
N LEU A 288 3.74 -28.19 25.90
CA LEU A 288 2.78 -28.13 24.74
C LEU A 288 2.24 -26.80 24.12
N LEU A 289 2.65 -26.50 22.87
CA LEU A 289 2.08 -25.50 21.97
C LEU A 289 2.10 -26.19 20.61
N HIS A 290 0.91 -26.43 20.07
CA HIS A 290 0.72 -27.20 18.86
C HIS A 290 1.10 -26.33 17.66
N CYS A 291 1.99 -26.81 16.79
CA CYS A 291 1.93 -26.42 15.37
C CYS A 291 0.57 -26.89 14.85
N THR A 292 -0.46 -26.07 14.96
CA THR A 292 -1.75 -26.35 14.33
C THR A 292 -1.65 -25.95 12.86
N HIS A 293 -1.82 -26.93 11.99
CA HIS A 293 -2.06 -26.74 10.56
C HIS A 293 -3.32 -25.92 10.32
#